data_AF-A0A7W1BFZ5-F1
#
_entry.id   AF-A0A7W1BFZ5-F1
#
_cell.length_a   1.000
_cell.length_b   1.000
_cell.length_c   1.000
_cell.angle_alpha   90.00
_cell.angle_beta   90.00
_cell.angle_gamma   90.00
#
_symmetry.space_group_name_H-M   'P 1'
#
loop_
_entity.id
_entity.type
_entity.pdbx_description
1 polymer ?
#
loop_
_entity_poly.entity_id
_entity_poly.type
_entity_poly.pdbx_seq_one_letter_code
_entity_poly.pdbx_strand_id
1 'polypeptide(L)'
;MPHIARREFLGSVVLSALAPMLGVGAMPLEGAWWEPAVHAAGDDLDALASALANVVRVQYGDRLTEADLTSVARQIRSGLERAESMRKVELANGDEPDFVFSADSSSHR
;
A
#
# COMPACT_ATOMS: atom_id res chain seq x y z
N MET A 1 -15.59 -17.61 27.50
CA MET A 1 -14.23 -17.21 27.08
C MET A 1 -14.33 -15.82 26.51
N PRO A 2 -13.41 -14.87 26.81
CA PRO A 2 -13.48 -13.55 26.21
C PRO A 2 -13.31 -13.69 24.70
N HIS A 3 -14.30 -13.22 23.94
CA HIS A 3 -14.27 -13.22 22.47
C HIS A 3 -13.44 -12.02 22.02
N ILE A 4 -12.15 -12.24 21.78
CA ILE A 4 -11.25 -11.24 21.20
C ILE A 4 -11.70 -11.02 19.75
N ALA A 5 -12.01 -9.78 19.37
CA ALA A 5 -12.41 -9.48 18.01
C ALA A 5 -11.21 -9.64 17.05
N ARG A 6 -11.44 -10.10 15.82
CA ARG A 6 -10.38 -10.35 14.81
C ARG A 6 -9.44 -9.14 14.60
N ARG A 7 -9.96 -7.92 14.79
CA ARG A 7 -9.21 -6.66 14.70
C ARG A 7 -8.22 -6.49 15.85
N GLU A 8 -8.58 -6.92 17.06
CA GLU A 8 -7.72 -6.86 18.24
C GLU A 8 -6.59 -7.90 18.15
N PHE A 9 -6.90 -9.09 17.61
CA PHE A 9 -5.90 -10.13 17.38
C PHE A 9 -4.84 -9.69 16.34
N LEU A 10 -5.26 -9.16 15.19
CA LEU A 10 -4.33 -8.69 14.16
C LEU A 10 -3.47 -7.50 14.64
N GLY A 11 -4.05 -6.61 15.46
CA GLY A 11 -3.30 -5.53 16.12
C GLY A 11 -2.17 -6.06 17.01
N SER A 12 -2.44 -7.11 17.79
CA SER A 12 -1.44 -7.70 18.69
C SER A 12 -0.29 -8.43 17.97
N VAL A 13 -0.52 -9.00 16.78
CA VAL A 13 0.48 -9.76 16.02
C VAL A 13 1.48 -8.85 15.30
N VAL A 14 1.00 -7.77 14.66
CA VAL A 14 1.88 -6.83 13.94
C VAL A 14 2.80 -6.07 14.90
N LEU A 15 2.31 -5.70 16.08
CA LEU A 15 3.08 -4.95 17.07
C LEU A 15 4.22 -5.77 17.70
N SER A 16 4.04 -7.10 17.83
CA SER A 16 5.05 -8.00 18.40
C SER A 16 6.24 -8.23 17.46
N ALA A 17 6.05 -8.14 16.14
CA ALA A 17 7.11 -8.38 15.16
C ALA A 17 8.11 -7.21 15.02
N LEU A 18 7.73 -6.00 15.42
CA LEU A 18 8.56 -4.79 15.32
C LEU A 18 9.30 -4.44 16.63
N ALA A 19 9.00 -5.14 17.73
CA ALA A 19 9.59 -4.90 19.05
C ALA A 19 11.14 -4.97 19.11
N PRO A 20 11.83 -5.88 18.38
CA PRO A 20 13.29 -5.94 18.46
C PRO A 20 14.00 -4.82 17.69
N MET A 21 13.34 -4.22 16.69
CA MET A 21 13.95 -3.25 15.77
C MET A 21 13.96 -1.81 16.32
N LEU A 22 13.08 -1.51 17.27
CA LEU A 22 12.92 -0.15 17.79
C LEU A 22 13.65 0.09 19.11
N GLY A 23 14.13 -0.95 19.81
CA GLY A 23 14.87 -0.79 21.08
C GLY A 23 14.09 -0.04 22.18
N VAL A 24 12.78 0.14 21.99
CA VAL A 24 11.90 0.95 22.83
C VAL A 24 10.98 0.00 23.58
N GLY A 25 11.18 -0.08 24.89
CA GLY A 25 10.22 -0.74 25.79
C GLY A 25 8.83 -0.15 25.61
N ALA A 26 7.82 -1.02 25.67
CA ALA A 26 6.40 -0.76 25.43
C ALA A 26 5.96 0.68 25.79
N MET A 27 5.89 1.53 24.77
CA MET A 27 5.15 2.79 24.84
C MET A 27 3.77 2.54 24.23
N PRO A 28 2.67 2.87 24.94
CA PRO A 28 1.34 2.76 24.39
C PRO A 28 1.17 3.85 23.32
N LEU A 29 1.21 3.46 22.05
CA LEU A 29 0.83 4.33 20.93
C LEU A 29 -0.70 4.32 20.82
N GLU A 30 -1.37 4.98 21.74
CA GLU A 30 -2.76 5.37 21.55
C GLU A 30 -2.84 6.45 20.48
N GLY A 31 -3.49 6.13 19.36
CA GLY A 31 -4.14 7.15 18.52
C GLY A 31 -3.41 7.65 17.28
N ALA A 32 -2.18 7.21 16.97
CA ALA A 32 -1.55 7.56 15.69
C ALA A 32 -1.94 6.55 14.59
N TRP A 33 -3.24 6.53 14.26
CA TRP A 33 -3.68 6.00 12.97
C TRP A 33 -3.07 6.94 11.93
N TRP A 34 -2.19 6.42 11.08
CA TRP A 34 -1.71 7.15 9.92
C TRP A 34 -2.93 7.50 9.07
N GLU A 35 -3.39 8.75 9.14
CA GLU A 35 -4.31 9.26 8.13
C GLU A 35 -3.53 9.25 6.82
N PRO A 36 -3.98 8.53 5.77
CA PRO A 36 -3.39 8.72 4.46
C PRO A 36 -3.65 10.16 4.07
N ALA A 37 -2.58 10.94 3.96
CA ALA A 37 -2.66 12.32 3.50
C ALA A 37 -3.43 12.33 2.17
N VAL A 38 -4.60 12.97 2.18
CA VAL A 38 -5.35 13.29 0.96
C VAL A 38 -4.56 14.36 0.21
N HIS A 39 -3.65 13.90 -0.64
CA HIS A 39 -2.87 14.78 -1.52
C HIS A 39 -3.80 15.38 -2.59
N ALA A 40 -3.99 16.70 -2.52
CA ALA A 40 -4.86 17.44 -3.42
C ALA A 40 -4.14 17.78 -4.74
N ALA A 41 -4.68 17.18 -5.81
CA ALA A 41 -4.85 17.64 -7.19
C ALA A 41 -3.66 18.15 -8.03
N GLY A 42 -3.36 17.37 -9.08
CA GLY A 42 -2.79 17.84 -10.35
C GLY A 42 -1.27 17.91 -10.38
N ASP A 43 -0.68 18.97 -9.81
CA ASP A 43 0.77 19.20 -9.82
C ASP A 43 1.52 18.14 -8.99
N ASP A 44 0.88 17.63 -7.95
CA ASP A 44 1.44 16.57 -7.11
C ASP A 44 1.59 15.24 -7.89
N LEU A 45 0.68 14.97 -8.85
CA LEU A 45 0.74 13.72 -9.62
C LEU A 45 1.87 13.70 -10.64
N ASP A 46 2.13 14.82 -11.30
CA ASP A 46 3.23 14.94 -12.26
C ASP A 46 4.60 14.92 -11.55
N ALA A 47 4.69 15.57 -10.37
CA ALA A 47 5.87 15.49 -9.51
C ALA A 47 6.12 14.06 -9.00
N LEU A 48 5.07 13.39 -8.53
CA LEU A 48 5.14 12.00 -8.07
C LEU A 48 5.50 11.04 -9.21
N ALA A 49 4.88 11.19 -10.39
CA ALA A 49 5.22 10.38 -11.56
C ALA A 49 6.69 10.53 -11.96
N SER A 50 7.21 11.76 -11.92
CA SER A 50 8.61 12.05 -12.19
C SER A 50 9.55 11.46 -11.13
N ALA A 51 9.17 11.52 -9.84
CA ALA A 51 9.92 10.90 -8.76
C ALA A 51 9.99 9.37 -8.91
N LEU A 52 8.86 8.72 -9.22
CA LEU A 52 8.79 7.28 -9.46
C LEU A 52 9.56 6.86 -10.73
N ALA A 53 9.47 7.64 -11.81
CA ALA A 53 10.26 7.40 -13.02
C ALA A 53 11.76 7.51 -12.75
N ASN A 54 12.18 8.41 -11.85
CA ASN A 54 13.58 8.47 -11.42
C ASN A 54 14.04 7.21 -10.69
N VAL A 55 13.19 6.59 -9.87
CA VAL A 55 13.50 5.29 -9.25
C VAL A 55 13.69 4.22 -10.32
N VAL A 56 12.82 4.19 -11.34
CA VAL A 56 12.95 3.26 -12.47
C VAL A 56 14.26 3.49 -13.22
N ARG A 57 14.60 4.76 -13.50
CA ARG A 57 15.87 5.13 -14.15
C ARG A 57 17.09 4.69 -13.33
N VAL A 58 17.06 4.84 -12.00
CA VAL A 58 18.17 4.41 -11.13
C VAL A 58 18.33 2.89 -11.15
N GLN A 59 17.25 2.12 -11.15
CA GLN A 59 17.33 0.65 -11.12
C GLN A 59 17.58 0.02 -12.49
N TYR A 60 17.09 0.64 -13.57
CA TYR A 60 17.03 0.02 -14.89
C TYR A 60 17.54 0.91 -16.03
N GLY A 61 18.15 2.06 -15.72
CA GLY A 61 18.55 3.07 -16.71
C GLY A 61 19.47 2.54 -17.80
N ASP A 62 20.39 1.62 -17.47
CA ASP A 62 21.29 1.01 -18.46
C ASP A 62 20.57 0.16 -19.51
N ARG A 63 19.29 -0.18 -19.29
CA ARG A 63 18.46 -1.00 -20.17
C ARG A 63 17.36 -0.22 -20.88
N LEU A 64 17.20 1.07 -20.56
CA LEU A 64 16.10 1.89 -21.03
C LEU A 64 16.63 3.09 -21.80
N THR A 65 16.02 3.37 -22.95
CA THR A 65 16.28 4.62 -23.65
C THR A 65 15.53 5.77 -22.98
N GLU A 66 15.92 7.01 -23.28
CA GLU A 66 15.17 8.20 -22.81
C GLU A 66 13.72 8.22 -23.30
N ALA A 67 13.45 7.65 -24.48
CA ALA A 67 12.10 7.49 -25.00
C ALA A 67 11.30 6.48 -24.14
N ASP A 68 11.93 5.39 -23.70
CA ASP A 68 11.30 4.40 -22.82
C ASP A 68 11.01 5.01 -21.45
N LEU A 69 11.95 5.77 -20.89
CA LEU A 69 11.75 6.47 -19.61
C LEU A 69 10.61 7.48 -19.68
N THR A 70 10.49 8.21 -20.79
CA THR A 70 9.37 9.12 -21.04
C THR A 70 8.04 8.36 -21.12
N SER A 71 8.03 7.19 -21.78
CA SER A 71 6.86 6.32 -21.86
C SER A 71 6.45 5.79 -20.48
N VAL A 72 7.42 5.34 -19.68
CA VAL A 72 7.21 4.89 -18.30
C VAL A 72 6.62 6.00 -17.44
N ALA A 73 7.18 7.21 -17.47
CA ALA A 73 6.66 8.35 -16.71
C ALA A 73 5.18 8.62 -17.07
N ARG A 74 4.84 8.58 -18.36
CA ARG A 74 3.45 8.73 -18.83
C ARG A 74 2.54 7.62 -18.31
N GLN A 75 2.99 6.36 -18.35
CA GLN A 75 2.21 5.23 -17.84
C GLN A 75 1.98 5.33 -16.32
N ILE A 76 3.00 5.74 -15.56
CA ILE A 76 2.89 5.96 -14.12
C ILE A 76 1.85 7.04 -13.83
N ARG A 77 1.92 8.18 -14.52
CA ARG A 77 0.92 9.26 -14.40
C ARG A 77 -0.49 8.76 -14.67
N SER A 78 -0.72 8.08 -15.79
CA SER A 78 -2.04 7.50 -16.10
C SER A 78 -2.53 6.52 -15.03
N GLY A 79 -1.63 5.73 -14.44
CA GLY A 79 -1.95 4.84 -13.32
C GLY A 79 -2.36 5.59 -12.06
N LEU A 80 -1.65 6.67 -11.72
CA LEU A 80 -1.97 7.54 -10.58
C LEU A 80 -3.33 8.22 -10.74
N GLU A 81 -3.64 8.74 -11.93
CA GLU A 81 -4.96 9.32 -12.26
C GLU A 81 -6.07 8.27 -12.10
N ARG A 82 -5.84 7.04 -12.57
CA ARG A 82 -6.79 5.94 -12.42
C ARG A 82 -7.02 5.57 -10.96
N ALA A 83 -5.94 5.50 -10.17
CA ALA A 83 -6.00 5.21 -8.75
C ALA A 83 -6.75 6.32 -7.99
N GLU A 84 -6.54 7.59 -8.34
CA GLU A 84 -7.30 8.69 -7.75
C GLU A 84 -8.80 8.61 -8.08
N SER A 85 -9.13 8.24 -9.32
CA SER A 85 -10.53 7.98 -9.71
C SER A 85 -11.14 6.84 -8.89
N MET A 86 -10.42 5.73 -8.70
CA MET A 86 -10.89 4.60 -7.89
C MET A 86 -11.08 4.96 -6.42
N ARG A 87 -10.21 5.80 -5.83
CA ARG A 87 -10.34 6.27 -4.44
C ARG A 87 -11.61 7.07 -4.17
N LYS A 88 -12.25 7.61 -5.21
CA LYS A 88 -13.52 8.36 -5.09
C LYS A 88 -14.73 7.44 -4.95
N VAL A 89 -14.57 6.14 -5.19
CA VAL A 89 -15.63 5.16 -4.97
C VAL A 89 -15.73 4.87 -3.47
N GLU A 90 -16.90 5.14 -2.89
CA GLU A 90 -17.19 4.80 -1.50
C GLU A 90 -17.33 3.28 -1.37
N LEU A 91 -16.46 2.67 -0.56
CA LEU A 91 -16.54 1.25 -0.24
C LEU A 91 -17.37 1.08 1.03
N ALA A 92 -18.46 0.34 0.95
CA ALA A 92 -19.14 -0.09 2.16
C ALA A 92 -18.26 -1.16 2.82
N ASN A 93 -18.11 -1.15 4.15
CA ASN A 93 -17.28 -2.14 4.88
C ASN A 93 -17.76 -3.61 4.76
N GLY A 94 -18.73 -3.90 3.87
CA GLY A 94 -19.20 -5.22 3.48
C GLY A 94 -18.92 -5.59 2.00
N ASP A 95 -18.20 -4.75 1.26
CA ASP A 95 -17.74 -5.10 -0.09
C ASP A 95 -16.62 -6.14 0.04
N GLU A 96 -16.99 -7.41 -0.06
CA GLU A 96 -16.04 -8.52 -0.08
C GLU A 96 -15.12 -8.41 -1.29
N PRO A 97 -13.86 -8.87 -1.19
CA PRO A 97 -12.98 -8.93 -2.35
C PRO A 97 -13.65 -9.75 -3.46
N ASP A 98 -13.52 -9.32 -4.71
CA ASP A 98 -14.01 -10.06 -5.88
C ASP A 98 -13.48 -11.51 -5.91
N PHE A 99 -12.30 -11.73 -5.31
CA PHE A 99 -11.73 -13.04 -5.12
C PHE A 99 -11.01 -13.16 -3.77
N VAL A 100 -11.34 -14.21 -3.03
CA VAL A 100 -10.63 -14.63 -1.82
C VAL A 100 -9.98 -15.98 -2.07
N PHE A 101 -8.64 -16.00 -2.12
CA PHE A 101 -7.91 -17.26 -2.18
C PHE A 101 -8.03 -18.01 -0.85
N SER A 102 -8.38 -19.29 -0.90
CA SER A 102 -8.32 -20.21 0.25
C SER A 102 -7.50 -21.43 -0.13
N ALA A 103 -6.51 -21.76 0.71
CA ALA A 103 -5.76 -23.01 0.57
C ALA A 103 -6.59 -24.17 1.14
N ASP A 104 -6.85 -25.19 0.33
CA ASP A 104 -7.51 -26.41 0.78
C ASP A 104 -6.50 -27.29 1.54
N SER A 105 -6.76 -27.55 2.83
CA SER A 105 -5.94 -28.43 3.66
C SER A 105 -6.45 -29.88 3.67
N SER A 106 -7.41 -30.25 2.82
CA SER A 106 -8.04 -31.58 2.81
C SER A 106 -7.47 -32.55 1.77
N SER A 107 -6.14 -32.60 1.65
CA SER A 107 -5.45 -33.73 1.02
C SER A 107 -4.43 -34.31 1.99
N HIS A 108 -4.33 -35.64 2.03
CA HIS A 108 -3.72 -36.53 3.04
C HIS A 108 -4.67 -37.03 4.13
N ARG A 109 -5.57 -37.95 3.75
CA ARG A 109 -5.72 -39.19 4.52
C ARG A 109 -6.09 -40.37 3.62
#